data_AF-A0A5J4Q0Y4-F1
#
_entry.id   AF-A0A5J4Q0Y4-F1
#
_cell.length_a   1.000
_cell.length_b   1.000
_cell.length_c   1.000
_cell.angle_alpha   90.00
_cell.angle_beta   90.00
_cell.angle_gamma   90.00
#
_symmetry.space_group_name_H-M   'P 1'
#
loop_
_entity.id
_entity.type
_entity.pdbx_description
1 polymer ?
#
loop_
_entity_poly.entity_id
_entity_poly.type
_entity_poly.pdbx_seq_one_letter_code
_entity_poly.pdbx_strand_id
1 'polypeptide(L)'
;MNKLPDDYQSNPKAIVEQTNSGGISVQKLLAGGETAVVWKENKEKEGESTLWITLTHSYPEQTAKAEGIKEIDRISGIDRTKLQEQHRTWWNTYYPASFLTLPEGIKENFYWIQMYKLASATRGDGALIDTTGPWLTETPWPNAWWNLNVQLTYWSLTASDRWELCRTRP
;
A
#
# COMPACT_ATOMS: atom_id res chain seq x y z
N MET A 1 13.35 -20.83 11.19
CA MET A 1 13.25 -19.59 11.98
C MET A 1 14.65 -19.14 12.32
N ASN A 2 15.12 -18.03 11.74
CA ASN A 2 16.35 -17.40 12.22
C ASN A 2 16.09 -16.91 13.65
N LYS A 3 16.93 -17.32 14.60
CA LYS A 3 16.87 -16.79 15.96
C LYS A 3 17.25 -15.32 15.90
N LEU A 4 16.36 -14.47 16.39
CA LEU A 4 16.67 -13.07 16.64
C LEU A 4 17.87 -12.99 17.61
N PRO A 5 18.73 -11.96 17.52
CA PRO A 5 19.75 -11.70 18.53
C PRO A 5 19.15 -11.71 19.94
N ASP A 6 19.90 -12.20 20.93
CA ASP A 6 19.41 -12.31 22.31
C ASP A 6 19.09 -10.94 22.95
N ASP A 7 19.69 -9.87 22.43
CA ASP A 7 19.48 -8.47 22.81
C ASP A 7 18.46 -7.73 21.94
N TYR A 8 17.79 -8.42 21.02
CA TYR A 8 16.80 -7.81 20.14
C TYR A 8 15.57 -7.36 20.93
N GLN A 9 15.39 -6.04 21.03
CA GLN A 9 14.19 -5.45 21.60
C GLN A 9 13.14 -5.21 20.50
N SER A 10 12.05 -5.98 20.54
CA SER A 10 10.89 -5.74 19.67
C SER A 10 10.22 -4.42 20.00
N ASN A 11 9.62 -3.80 18.97
CA ASN A 11 8.71 -2.68 19.17
C ASN A 11 7.59 -3.05 20.16
N PRO A 12 7.04 -2.08 20.92
CA PRO A 12 5.93 -2.32 21.83
C PRO A 12 4.74 -2.93 21.09
N LYS A 13 3.83 -3.61 21.77
CA LYS A 13 2.60 -4.09 21.11
C LYS A 13 1.74 -2.89 20.66
N ALA A 14 1.05 -3.04 19.53
CA ALA A 14 0.07 -2.05 19.11
C ALA A 14 -1.03 -1.88 20.16
N ILE A 15 -1.46 -0.63 20.36
CA ILE A 15 -2.59 -0.27 21.21
C ILE A 15 -3.82 -0.14 20.31
N VAL A 16 -4.87 -0.91 20.63
CA VAL A 16 -6.11 -0.95 19.84
C VAL A 16 -7.26 -0.38 20.66
N GLU A 17 -7.92 0.64 20.12
CA GLU A 17 -9.14 1.26 20.65
C GLU A 17 -10.25 1.03 19.63
N GLN A 18 -11.30 0.26 19.99
CA GLN A 18 -12.37 -0.11 19.05
C GLN A 18 -13.76 0.08 19.63
N THR A 19 -14.72 0.35 18.76
CA THR A 19 -16.16 0.47 19.03
C THR A 19 -16.97 -0.28 17.97
N ASN A 20 -18.30 -0.29 18.08
CA ASN A 20 -19.19 -0.94 17.10
C ASN A 20 -19.19 -0.27 15.71
N SER A 21 -18.63 0.93 15.57
CA SER A 21 -18.64 1.72 14.32
C SER A 21 -17.25 1.98 13.76
N GLY A 22 -16.21 1.36 14.32
CA GLY A 22 -14.83 1.58 13.89
C GLY A 22 -13.81 1.45 15.01
N GLY A 23 -12.58 1.85 14.72
CA GLY A 23 -11.50 1.80 15.68
C GLY A 23 -10.18 2.33 15.14
N ILE A 24 -9.17 2.26 16.00
CA ILE A 24 -7.81 2.65 15.71
C ILE A 24 -6.83 1.68 16.36
N SER A 25 -5.79 1.31 15.60
CA SER A 25 -4.65 0.54 16.07
C SER A 25 -3.38 1.36 15.87
N VAL A 26 -2.68 1.69 16.96
CA VAL A 26 -1.43 2.47 16.92
C VAL A 26 -0.24 1.62 17.32
N GLN A 27 0.72 1.50 16.42
CA GLN A 27 2.00 0.82 16.62
C GLN A 27 3.11 1.87 16.73
N LYS A 28 3.57 2.13 17.97
CA LYS A 28 4.74 2.98 18.20
C LYS A 28 6.03 2.24 17.85
N LEU A 29 7.02 2.96 17.37
CA LEU A 29 8.32 2.40 17.01
C LEU A 29 9.40 2.88 17.97
N LEU A 30 10.29 1.97 18.39
CA LEU A 30 11.39 2.31 19.31
C LEU A 30 12.39 3.30 18.69
N ALA A 31 12.52 3.29 17.37
CA ALA A 31 13.37 4.22 16.62
C ALA A 31 12.78 5.65 16.51
N GLY A 32 11.58 5.89 17.06
CA GLY A 32 10.79 7.09 16.79
C GLY A 32 9.75 6.85 15.71
N GLY A 33 8.74 7.72 15.64
CA GLY A 33 7.60 7.55 14.74
C GLY A 33 6.51 6.60 15.24
N GLU A 34 5.45 6.50 14.44
CA GLU A 34 4.34 5.56 14.66
C GLU A 34 3.65 5.17 13.34
N THR A 35 2.99 4.02 13.37
CA THR A 35 2.06 3.58 12.32
C THR A 35 0.66 3.47 12.91
N ALA A 36 -0.33 4.05 12.25
CA ALA A 36 -1.73 3.97 12.67
C ALA A 36 -2.59 3.34 11.58
N VAL A 37 -3.44 2.40 11.99
CA VAL A 37 -4.55 1.90 11.17
C VAL A 37 -5.83 2.48 11.77
N VAL A 38 -6.58 3.23 10.99
CA VAL A 38 -7.86 3.82 11.42
C VAL A 38 -8.95 3.27 10.50
N TRP A 39 -10.06 2.81 11.08
CA TRP A 39 -11.17 2.31 10.30
C TRP A 39 -12.52 2.77 10.86
N LYS A 40 -13.51 2.82 9.97
CA LYS A 40 -14.90 3.15 10.28
C LYS A 40 -15.81 2.22 9.49
N GLU A 41 -16.81 1.68 10.15
CA GLU A 41 -17.79 0.80 9.55
C GLU A 41 -19.16 1.49 9.53
N ASN A 42 -19.71 1.65 8.33
CA ASN A 42 -21.08 2.11 8.13
C ASN A 42 -21.94 0.89 7.80
N LYS A 43 -22.88 0.56 8.68
CA LYS A 43 -23.90 -0.45 8.38
C LYS A 43 -24.97 0.18 7.51
N GLU A 44 -25.18 -0.41 6.34
CA GLU A 44 -26.20 0.01 5.39
C GLU A 44 -27.52 -0.75 5.68
N LYS A 45 -28.36 -0.94 4.66
CA LYS A 45 -29.53 -1.82 4.74
C LYS A 45 -29.13 -3.24 5.14
N GLU A 46 -30.10 -4.01 5.62
CA GLU A 46 -29.90 -5.36 6.15
C GLU A 46 -29.01 -6.23 5.25
N GLY A 47 -27.81 -6.56 5.75
CA GLY A 47 -26.82 -7.40 5.06
C GLY A 47 -25.68 -6.67 4.32
N GLU A 48 -25.71 -5.34 4.19
CA GLU A 48 -24.65 -4.56 3.54
C GLU A 48 -23.90 -3.68 4.56
N SER A 49 -22.57 -3.64 4.47
CA SER A 49 -21.73 -2.73 5.27
C SER A 49 -20.59 -2.18 4.41
N THR A 50 -20.22 -0.94 4.67
CA THR A 50 -19.05 -0.30 4.06
C THR A 50 -17.97 -0.10 5.12
N LEU A 51 -16.79 -0.70 4.88
CA LEU A 51 -15.60 -0.49 5.70
C LEU A 51 -14.70 0.55 5.03
N TRP A 52 -14.50 1.67 5.73
CA TRP A 52 -13.49 2.67 5.41
C TRP A 52 -12.25 2.38 6.24
N ILE A 53 -11.09 2.26 5.61
CA ILE A 53 -9.84 1.96 6.29
C ILE A 53 -8.70 2.77 5.68
N THR A 54 -7.81 3.26 6.53
CA THR A 54 -6.58 3.91 6.12
C THR A 54 -5.42 3.43 6.99
N LEU A 55 -4.22 3.46 6.41
CA LEU A 55 -2.96 3.20 7.08
C LEU A 55 -2.06 4.42 6.88
N THR A 56 -1.61 5.01 7.98
CA THR A 56 -0.71 6.16 7.99
C THR A 56 0.55 5.80 8.75
N HIS A 57 1.66 6.40 8.33
CA HIS A 57 2.95 6.24 8.96
C HIS A 57 3.63 7.61 9.05
N SER A 58 4.17 7.95 10.20
CA SER A 58 5.02 9.13 10.34
C SER A 58 6.28 8.82 11.13
N TYR A 59 7.34 9.51 10.74
CA TYR A 59 8.67 9.38 11.30
C TYR A 59 9.47 10.66 11.04
N PRO A 60 10.23 11.16 12.03
CA PRO A 60 10.32 10.66 13.41
C PRO A 60 9.12 11.08 14.29
N GLU A 61 8.21 11.90 13.79
CA GLU A 61 7.07 12.43 14.53
C GLU A 61 6.01 11.38 14.83
N GLN A 62 5.21 11.60 15.87
CA GLN A 62 4.08 10.74 16.25
C GLN A 62 2.75 11.38 15.82
N THR A 63 2.58 11.59 14.51
CA THR A 63 1.40 12.24 13.92
C THR A 63 0.45 11.29 13.20
N ALA A 64 0.85 10.02 12.96
CA ALA A 64 0.11 9.12 12.09
C ALA A 64 -1.32 8.89 12.59
N LYS A 65 -1.56 8.81 13.91
CA LYS A 65 -2.91 8.73 14.49
C LYS A 65 -3.77 9.92 14.06
N ALA A 66 -3.27 11.14 14.22
CA ALA A 66 -4.01 12.35 13.88
C ALA A 66 -4.29 12.46 12.38
N GLU A 67 -3.30 12.13 11.55
CA GLU A 67 -3.43 12.11 10.09
C GLU A 67 -4.42 11.05 9.61
N GLY A 68 -4.39 9.85 10.21
CA GLY A 68 -5.29 8.76 9.87
C GLY A 68 -6.75 9.07 10.21
N ILE A 69 -7.00 9.69 11.37
CA ILE A 69 -8.34 10.15 11.77
C ILE A 69 -8.85 11.19 10.76
N LYS A 70 -8.02 12.20 10.46
CA LYS A 70 -8.36 13.24 9.48
C LYS A 70 -8.69 12.65 8.12
N GLU A 71 -7.94 11.65 7.67
CA GLU A 71 -8.17 10.99 6.37
C GLU A 71 -9.46 10.16 6.38
N ILE A 72 -9.74 9.38 7.44
CA ILE A 72 -11.01 8.64 7.57
C ILE A 72 -12.22 9.58 7.58
N ASP A 73 -12.14 10.68 8.32
CA ASP A 73 -13.22 11.67 8.35
C ASP A 73 -13.44 12.30 6.97
N ARG A 74 -12.36 12.55 6.23
CA ARG A 74 -12.41 13.07 4.86
C ARG A 74 -13.04 12.06 3.89
N ILE A 75 -12.59 10.81 3.87
CA ILE A 75 -13.03 9.82 2.86
C ILE A 75 -14.42 9.25 3.17
N SER A 76 -14.79 9.12 4.45
CA SER A 76 -16.10 8.57 4.83
C SER A 76 -17.27 9.50 4.50
N GLY A 77 -16.99 10.77 4.16
CA GLY A 77 -17.96 11.71 3.60
C GLY A 77 -18.06 11.69 2.07
N ILE A 78 -17.22 10.93 1.36
CA ILE A 78 -17.23 10.85 -0.10
C ILE A 78 -18.22 9.78 -0.56
N ASP A 79 -18.97 10.08 -1.61
CA ASP A 79 -19.80 9.09 -2.31
C ASP A 79 -18.96 7.93 -2.83
N ARG A 80 -19.26 6.72 -2.35
CA ARG A 80 -18.60 5.46 -2.75
C ARG A 80 -18.62 5.25 -4.25
N THR A 81 -19.71 5.64 -4.93
CA THR A 81 -19.84 5.50 -6.38
C THR A 81 -18.80 6.32 -7.10
N LYS A 82 -18.57 7.57 -6.65
CA LYS A 82 -17.53 8.44 -7.20
C LYS A 82 -16.13 7.89 -6.98
N LEU A 83 -15.84 7.32 -5.81
CA LEU A 83 -14.54 6.67 -5.55
C LEU A 83 -14.31 5.48 -6.48
N GLN A 84 -15.33 4.65 -6.68
CA GLN A 84 -15.26 3.51 -7.59
C GLN A 84 -15.07 3.96 -9.04
N GLU A 85 -15.76 5.01 -9.48
CA GLU A 85 -15.59 5.60 -10.81
C GLU A 85 -14.18 6.16 -11.02
N GLN A 86 -13.65 6.92 -10.05
CA GLN A 86 -12.29 7.43 -10.09
C GLN A 86 -11.25 6.30 -10.15
N HIS A 87 -11.42 5.27 -9.32
CA HIS A 87 -10.55 4.10 -9.32
C HIS A 87 -10.55 3.38 -10.68
N ARG A 88 -11.73 3.11 -11.24
CA ARG A 88 -11.87 2.45 -12.55
C ARG A 88 -11.32 3.31 -13.68
N THR A 89 -11.58 4.62 -13.64
CA THR A 89 -11.06 5.56 -14.63
C THR A 89 -9.53 5.52 -14.64
N TRP A 90 -8.90 5.57 -13.47
CA TRP A 90 -7.44 5.49 -13.37
C TRP A 90 -6.90 4.19 -13.97
N TRP A 91 -7.47 3.03 -13.63
CA TRP A 91 -7.04 1.74 -14.20
C TRP A 91 -7.28 1.64 -15.71
N ASN A 92 -8.40 2.18 -16.19
CA ASN A 92 -8.73 2.21 -17.62
C ASN A 92 -7.79 3.15 -18.40
N THR A 93 -7.21 4.16 -17.76
CA THR A 93 -6.13 4.97 -18.34
C THR A 93 -4.79 4.26 -18.25
N TYR A 94 -4.52 3.57 -17.14
CA TYR A 94 -3.26 2.86 -16.91
C TYR A 94 -3.06 1.73 -17.92
N TYR A 95 -3.97 0.75 -18.03
CA TYR A 95 -3.71 -0.44 -18.82
C TYR A 95 -3.36 -0.18 -20.30
N PRO A 96 -4.04 0.72 -21.04
CA PRO A 96 -3.77 0.96 -22.46
C PRO A 96 -2.39 1.52 -22.79
N ALA A 97 -1.71 2.24 -21.88
CA ALA A 97 -0.43 2.90 -22.20
C ALA A 97 0.67 1.93 -22.66
N SER A 98 0.58 0.64 -22.29
CA SER A 98 1.43 -0.41 -22.84
C SER A 98 0.63 -1.66 -23.12
N PHE A 99 -0.33 -1.50 -24.04
CA PHE A 99 -1.16 -2.59 -24.52
C PHE A 99 -0.31 -3.65 -25.23
N LEU A 100 -0.42 -4.89 -24.75
CA LEU A 100 0.21 -6.06 -25.34
C LEU A 100 -0.84 -7.15 -25.52
N THR A 101 -0.85 -7.76 -26.70
CA THR A 101 -1.54 -9.03 -26.90
C THR A 101 -0.62 -10.08 -27.50
N LEU A 102 -0.71 -11.31 -27.01
CA LEU A 102 0.08 -12.45 -27.43
C LEU A 102 -0.84 -13.65 -27.71
N PRO A 103 -0.51 -14.51 -28.69
CA PRO A 103 -1.32 -15.70 -28.96
C PRO A 103 -1.30 -16.69 -27.78
N GLU A 104 -0.27 -16.66 -26.91
CA GLU A 104 -0.21 -17.50 -25.72
C GLU A 104 -0.73 -16.77 -24.47
N GLY A 105 -1.98 -17.08 -24.09
CA GLY A 105 -2.63 -16.45 -22.93
C GLY A 105 -1.88 -16.55 -21.60
N ILE A 106 -1.07 -17.60 -21.38
CA ILE A 106 -0.24 -17.71 -20.16
C ILE A 106 0.82 -16.60 -20.11
N LYS A 107 1.50 -16.32 -21.23
CA LYS A 107 2.53 -15.29 -21.31
C LYS A 107 1.91 -13.90 -21.22
N GLU A 108 0.78 -13.71 -21.89
CA GLU A 108 0.00 -12.46 -21.83
C GLU A 108 -0.45 -12.17 -20.39
N ASN A 109 -1.03 -13.16 -19.70
CA ASN A 109 -1.42 -13.04 -18.29
C ASN A 109 -0.23 -12.74 -17.38
N PHE A 110 0.93 -13.37 -17.64
CA PHE A 110 2.14 -13.10 -16.87
C PHE A 110 2.61 -11.65 -17.00
N TYR A 111 2.53 -11.07 -18.20
CA TYR A 111 2.82 -9.65 -18.42
C TYR A 111 1.83 -8.77 -17.66
N TRP A 112 0.52 -9.02 -17.81
CA TRP A 112 -0.51 -8.18 -17.19
C TRP A 112 -0.48 -8.20 -15.66
N ILE A 113 -0.19 -9.36 -15.05
CA ILE A 113 -0.05 -9.42 -13.60
C ILE A 113 1.19 -8.66 -13.10
N GLN A 114 2.27 -8.53 -13.89
CA GLN A 114 3.39 -7.65 -13.51
C GLN A 114 2.96 -6.17 -13.56
N MET A 115 2.23 -5.76 -14.60
CA MET A 115 1.73 -4.38 -14.71
C MET A 115 0.79 -4.04 -13.54
N TYR A 116 -0.11 -4.95 -13.19
CA TYR A 116 -0.98 -4.81 -12.03
C TYR A 116 -0.18 -4.65 -10.73
N LYS A 117 0.86 -5.48 -10.53
CA LYS A 117 1.71 -5.39 -9.34
C LYS A 117 2.45 -4.06 -9.24
N LEU A 118 3.03 -3.55 -10.33
CA LEU A 118 3.73 -2.25 -10.34
C LEU A 118 2.77 -1.12 -9.94
N ALA A 119 1.60 -1.08 -10.59
CA ALA A 119 0.52 -0.15 -10.27
C ALA A 119 -0.23 -0.46 -8.98
N SER A 120 0.12 -1.49 -8.22
CA SER A 120 -0.42 -1.69 -6.86
C SER A 120 0.63 -1.35 -5.81
N ALA A 121 1.91 -1.54 -6.13
CA ALA A 121 3.01 -1.39 -5.21
C ALA A 121 3.45 0.05 -5.02
N THR A 122 3.32 0.90 -6.04
CA THR A 122 3.76 2.30 -5.92
C THR A 122 2.99 3.25 -6.85
N ARG A 123 3.24 4.55 -6.69
CA ARG A 123 2.78 5.68 -7.51
C ARG A 123 3.94 6.66 -7.68
N GLY A 124 3.80 7.67 -8.53
CA GLY A 124 4.83 8.71 -8.72
C GLY A 124 5.15 9.54 -7.46
N ASP A 125 4.31 9.43 -6.43
CA ASP A 125 4.48 10.00 -5.10
C ASP A 125 4.52 8.91 -4.02
N GLY A 126 4.72 7.64 -4.41
CA GLY A 126 4.78 6.49 -3.51
C GLY A 126 6.18 6.23 -2.95
N ALA A 127 6.26 5.33 -1.98
CA ALA A 127 7.52 4.82 -1.46
C ALA A 127 8.21 3.88 -2.48
N LEU A 128 9.51 3.65 -2.26
CA LEU A 128 10.29 2.65 -2.98
C LEU A 128 9.67 1.26 -2.81
N ILE A 129 9.58 0.48 -3.89
CA ILE A 129 9.24 -0.94 -3.84
C ILE A 129 10.48 -1.72 -3.40
N ASP A 130 10.45 -2.27 -2.19
CA ASP A 130 11.49 -3.18 -1.70
C ASP A 130 11.37 -4.60 -2.29
N THR A 131 12.08 -5.57 -1.73
CA THR A 131 12.05 -6.99 -2.17
C THR A 131 10.68 -7.65 -2.09
N THR A 132 9.78 -7.12 -1.26
CA THR A 132 8.43 -7.66 -1.03
C THR A 132 7.32 -6.71 -1.48
N GLY A 133 7.66 -5.47 -1.82
CA GLY A 133 6.70 -4.41 -2.09
C GLY A 133 5.77 -4.19 -0.89
N PRO A 134 4.50 -3.80 -1.10
CA PRO A 134 3.56 -3.63 0.01
C PRO A 134 3.04 -4.96 0.59
N TRP A 135 3.42 -6.11 0.02
CA TRP A 135 2.92 -7.42 0.42
C TRP A 135 3.88 -8.07 1.41
N LEU A 136 3.75 -7.66 2.68
CA LEU A 136 4.58 -8.18 3.76
C LEU A 136 4.50 -9.71 3.84
N THR A 137 5.68 -10.34 3.88
CA THR A 137 5.84 -11.79 4.03
C THR A 137 7.06 -12.08 4.89
N GLU A 138 7.08 -13.23 5.56
CA GLU A 138 8.27 -13.67 6.27
C GLU A 138 9.39 -13.97 5.27
N THR A 139 10.47 -13.18 5.35
CA THR A 139 11.60 -13.30 4.42
C THR A 139 12.92 -13.02 5.14
N PRO A 140 14.02 -13.69 4.77
CA PRO A 140 15.35 -13.33 5.25
C PRO A 140 15.88 -12.02 4.63
N TRP A 141 15.18 -11.42 3.66
CA TRP A 141 15.57 -10.19 2.97
C TRP A 141 14.51 -9.08 3.07
N PRO A 142 14.14 -8.59 4.28
CA PRO A 142 13.00 -7.67 4.49
C PRO A 142 13.33 -6.19 4.20
N ASN A 143 14.25 -5.92 3.26
CA ASN A 143 14.79 -4.59 3.01
C ASN A 143 14.94 -4.33 1.50
N ALA A 144 15.18 -3.08 1.14
CA ALA A 144 15.65 -2.72 -0.19
C ALA A 144 17.14 -3.05 -0.37
N TRP A 145 17.52 -3.63 -1.51
CA TRP A 145 18.90 -4.00 -1.82
C TRP A 145 19.36 -3.43 -3.16
N TRP A 146 20.41 -2.61 -3.11
CA TRP A 146 20.98 -1.89 -4.25
C TRP A 146 22.00 -2.70 -5.07
N ASN A 147 22.07 -4.01 -4.86
CA ASN A 147 23.00 -4.89 -5.54
C ASN A 147 22.38 -5.66 -6.71
N LEU A 148 21.08 -5.45 -7.02
CA LEU A 148 20.37 -5.86 -8.25
C LEU A 148 18.84 -5.77 -8.05
N ASN A 149 18.34 -6.09 -6.86
CA ASN A 149 16.90 -6.34 -6.63
C ASN A 149 16.04 -5.11 -6.93
N VAL A 150 16.39 -3.95 -6.38
CA VAL A 150 15.65 -2.72 -6.66
C VAL A 150 15.72 -2.37 -8.14
N GLN A 151 16.89 -2.51 -8.77
CA GLN A 151 17.06 -2.21 -10.19
C GLN A 151 16.17 -3.11 -11.07
N LEU A 152 16.06 -4.41 -10.77
CA LEU A 152 15.18 -5.33 -11.51
C LEU A 152 13.71 -4.92 -11.40
N THR A 153 13.24 -4.55 -10.20
CA THR A 153 11.83 -4.17 -9.96
C THR A 153 11.40 -2.99 -10.83
N TYR A 154 12.31 -2.03 -11.08
CA TYR A 154 12.01 -0.81 -11.83
C TYR A 154 12.38 -0.90 -13.33
N TRP A 155 13.07 -1.95 -13.76
CA TRP A 155 13.60 -2.06 -15.12
C TRP A 155 12.51 -1.96 -16.19
N SER A 156 11.37 -2.62 -15.98
CA SER A 156 10.30 -2.66 -16.98
C SER A 156 9.58 -1.33 -17.16
N LEU A 157 9.71 -0.37 -16.24
CA LEU A 157 8.86 0.82 -16.24
C LEU A 157 9.06 1.70 -17.48
N THR A 158 10.31 1.90 -17.91
CA THR A 158 10.59 2.71 -19.10
C THR A 158 10.17 2.01 -20.39
N ALA A 159 10.41 0.69 -20.48
CA ALA A 159 10.03 -0.12 -21.64
C ALA A 159 8.52 -0.31 -21.80
N SER A 160 7.75 -0.18 -20.72
CA SER A 160 6.28 -0.33 -20.70
C SER A 160 5.54 1.01 -20.52
N ASP A 161 6.16 2.12 -20.88
CA ASP A 161 5.56 3.48 -20.84
C ASP A 161 4.93 3.85 -19.49
N ARG A 162 5.61 3.49 -18.38
CA ARG A 162 5.16 3.71 -16.99
C ARG A 162 5.94 4.81 -16.28
N TRP A 163 6.37 5.82 -17.02
CA TRP A 163 7.25 6.89 -16.52
C TRP A 163 6.72 7.61 -15.28
N GLU A 164 5.40 7.72 -15.15
CA GLU A 164 4.72 8.29 -13.98
C GLU A 164 5.05 7.55 -12.68
N LEU A 165 5.32 6.24 -12.72
CA LEU A 165 5.71 5.43 -11.57
C LEU A 165 7.20 5.52 -11.24
N CYS A 166 8.02 6.05 -12.16
CA CYS A 166 9.46 6.25 -11.95
C CYS A 166 9.76 7.52 -11.13
N ARG A 167 8.76 8.38 -10.91
CA ARG A 167 8.92 9.57 -10.09
C ARG A 167 8.93 9.12 -8.62
N THR A 168 9.96 9.52 -7.89
CA THR A 168 9.95 9.44 -6.43
C THR A 168 9.55 10.80 -5.88
N ARG A 169 8.95 10.84 -4.68
CA ARG A 169 8.69 12.12 -3.99
C ARG A 169 9.95 12.99 -4.01
N PRO A 170 9.84 14.30 -4.34
CA PRO A 170 10.96 15.22 -4.18
C PRO A 170 11.41 15.33 -2.72
#